data_AF-A0A958MBF2-F1
#
_entry.id   AF-A0A958MBF2-F1
#
_cell.length_a   1.000
_cell.length_b   1.000
_cell.length_c   1.000
_cell.angle_alpha   90.00
_cell.angle_beta   90.00
_cell.angle_gamma   90.00
#
_symmetry.space_group_name_H-M   'P 1'
#
loop_
_entity.id
_entity.type
_entity.pdbx_description
1 polymer ?
#
loop_
_entity_poly.entity_id
_entity_poly.type
_entity_poly.pdbx_seq_one_letter_code
_entity_poly.pdbx_strand_id
1 'polypeptide(L)'
;GQKNAAQQLFTSANIDYQPVKYDYYTYGSTERNRAMALETLVLLGDKTKAQELAKTIAKNLSENRWMSTQSTAYSLLAMAKFAGFIGGKGVDAAYTINDKRENVSTEKALVSRILTIKDGANSILLKNNKDNTLFVRVLNSGILPVGEERAEQRNLKASIAFKGRNGNTLDISELQQGTDFIAEVTVTNQKGEALKDVALTGIFPGGWEIVNT
;
A
#
# COMPACT_ATOMS: atom_id res chain seq x y z
N GLY A 1 -23.09 -21.57 17.90
CA GLY A 1 -22.90 -20.39 18.75
C GLY A 1 -24.20 -19.58 18.84
N GLN A 2 -24.22 -18.52 19.68
CA GLN A 2 -25.41 -17.67 19.90
C GLN A 2 -25.55 -16.55 18.85
N LYS A 3 -26.05 -16.89 17.65
CA LYS A 3 -26.14 -15.95 16.52
C LYS A 3 -26.99 -14.70 16.80
N ASN A 4 -28.11 -14.87 17.51
CA ASN A 4 -29.03 -13.76 17.81
C ASN A 4 -28.39 -12.71 18.75
N ALA A 5 -27.68 -13.17 19.79
CA ALA A 5 -26.96 -12.26 20.69
C ALA A 5 -25.85 -11.50 19.96
N ALA A 6 -25.09 -12.18 19.09
CA ALA A 6 -24.07 -11.55 18.27
C ALA A 6 -24.64 -10.49 17.31
N GLN A 7 -25.79 -10.77 16.69
CA GLN A 7 -26.48 -9.83 15.80
C GLN A 7 -26.99 -8.58 16.56
N GLN A 8 -27.55 -8.78 17.76
CA GLN A 8 -28.02 -7.68 18.62
C GLN A 8 -26.87 -6.77 19.04
N LEU A 9 -25.77 -7.35 19.51
CA LEU A 9 -24.56 -6.61 19.88
C LEU A 9 -24.00 -5.83 18.68
N PHE A 10 -23.89 -6.47 17.52
CA PHE A 10 -23.38 -5.82 16.32
C PHE A 10 -24.26 -4.66 15.85
N THR A 11 -25.59 -4.80 15.94
CA THR A 11 -26.53 -3.73 15.55
C THR A 11 -26.44 -2.51 16.47
N SER A 12 -26.10 -2.73 17.75
CA SER A 12 -25.84 -1.63 18.70
C SER A 12 -24.45 -0.99 18.54
N ALA A 13 -23.53 -1.64 17.82
CA ALA A 13 -22.17 -1.14 17.62
C ALA A 13 -22.14 -0.09 16.50
N ASN A 14 -21.45 1.02 16.75
CA ASN A 14 -21.19 1.98 15.68
C ASN A 14 -20.09 1.45 14.75
N ILE A 15 -20.43 1.16 13.50
CA ILE A 15 -19.50 0.73 12.45
C ILE A 15 -19.08 1.88 11.53
N ASP A 16 -19.78 3.01 11.60
CA ASP A 16 -19.49 4.22 10.83
C ASP A 16 -18.60 5.13 11.66
N TYR A 17 -17.35 4.68 11.81
CA TYR A 17 -16.35 5.37 12.61
C TYR A 17 -15.97 6.69 11.92
N GLN A 18 -16.37 7.80 12.54
CA GLN A 18 -15.79 9.11 12.24
C GLN A 18 -14.27 9.03 12.43
N PRO A 19 -13.46 9.78 11.64
CA PRO A 19 -12.02 9.77 11.78
C PRO A 19 -11.65 10.23 13.20
N VAL A 20 -11.32 9.27 14.05
CA VAL A 20 -10.75 9.55 15.37
C VAL A 20 -9.34 10.05 15.12
N LYS A 21 -8.94 11.12 15.79
CA LYS A 21 -7.54 11.52 15.88
C LYS A 21 -6.75 10.27 16.27
N TYR A 22 -5.84 9.81 15.42
CA TYR A 22 -5.14 8.52 15.55
C TYR A 22 -4.76 8.25 17.01
N ASP A 23 -5.33 7.19 17.60
CA ASP A 23 -5.08 6.84 18.99
C ASP A 23 -3.83 5.96 19.08
N TYR A 24 -2.72 6.63 19.38
CA TYR A 24 -1.39 6.03 19.48
C TYR A 24 -1.33 4.89 20.51
N TYR A 25 -2.14 4.93 21.59
CA TYR A 25 -2.06 3.94 22.67
C TYR A 25 -2.66 2.58 22.28
N THR A 26 -3.65 2.56 21.40
CA THR A 26 -4.32 1.33 20.97
C THR A 26 -3.89 0.87 19.58
N TYR A 27 -2.99 1.62 18.93
CA TYR A 27 -2.71 1.53 17.49
C TYR A 27 -4.01 1.54 16.65
N GLY A 28 -5.05 2.18 17.20
CA GLY A 28 -6.40 2.17 16.69
C GLY A 28 -6.56 3.15 15.54
N SER A 29 -7.14 2.68 14.45
CA SER A 29 -7.54 3.52 13.32
C SER A 29 -8.97 3.20 12.90
N THR A 30 -9.61 4.17 12.26
CA THR A 30 -10.89 3.99 11.58
C THR A 30 -10.84 2.82 10.61
N GLU A 31 -9.72 2.64 9.90
CA GLU A 31 -9.46 1.56 8.95
C GLU A 31 -9.42 0.20 9.64
N ARG A 32 -8.69 0.09 10.74
CA ARG A 32 -8.59 -1.15 11.53
C ARG A 32 -9.96 -1.55 12.09
N ASN A 33 -10.72 -0.60 12.62
CA ASN A 33 -12.04 -0.87 13.18
C ASN A 33 -13.03 -1.32 12.09
N ARG A 34 -12.99 -0.68 10.90
CA ARG A 34 -13.74 -1.14 9.72
C ARG A 34 -13.35 -2.55 9.31
N ALA A 35 -12.07 -2.90 9.33
CA ALA A 35 -11.61 -4.25 9.04
C ALA A 35 -12.20 -5.29 10.01
N MET A 36 -12.19 -5.02 11.32
CA MET A 36 -12.81 -5.90 12.31
C MET A 36 -14.34 -5.99 12.16
N ALA A 37 -15.00 -4.87 11.84
CA ALA A 37 -16.43 -4.89 11.54
C ALA A 37 -16.72 -5.76 10.30
N LEU A 38 -15.87 -5.72 9.27
CA LEU A 38 -16.00 -6.60 8.09
C LEU A 38 -15.86 -8.07 8.47
N GLU A 39 -14.85 -8.44 9.26
CA GLU A 39 -14.72 -9.83 9.74
C GLU A 39 -15.96 -10.30 10.50
N THR A 40 -16.53 -9.41 11.32
CA THR A 40 -17.73 -9.72 12.11
C THR A 40 -18.95 -9.92 11.21
N LEU A 41 -19.14 -9.06 10.21
CA LEU A 41 -20.21 -9.19 9.21
C LEU A 41 -20.10 -10.50 8.42
N VAL A 42 -18.87 -10.89 8.06
CA VAL A 42 -18.58 -12.18 7.41
C VAL A 42 -19.00 -13.35 8.31
N LEU A 43 -18.66 -13.32 9.61
CA LEU A 43 -19.05 -14.35 10.57
C LEU A 43 -20.57 -14.41 10.82
N LEU A 44 -21.25 -13.26 10.79
CA LEU A 44 -22.71 -13.18 10.93
C LEU A 44 -23.46 -13.62 9.67
N GLY A 45 -22.77 -13.66 8.52
CA GLY A 45 -23.35 -13.99 7.22
C GLY A 45 -24.12 -12.83 6.57
N ASP A 46 -23.91 -11.59 7.03
CA ASP A 46 -24.57 -10.40 6.47
C ASP A 46 -23.84 -9.93 5.21
N LYS A 47 -24.19 -10.56 4.08
CA LYS A 47 -23.51 -10.39 2.80
C LYS A 47 -23.60 -8.97 2.25
N THR A 48 -24.74 -8.30 2.41
CA THR A 48 -24.97 -6.97 1.86
C THR A 48 -24.08 -5.93 2.55
N LYS A 49 -24.12 -5.88 3.89
CA LYS A 49 -23.27 -4.94 4.64
C LYS A 49 -21.79 -5.28 4.51
N ALA A 50 -21.45 -6.56 4.48
CA ALA A 50 -20.06 -6.99 4.24
C ALA A 50 -19.55 -6.48 2.88
N GLN A 51 -20.36 -6.55 1.82
CA GLN A 51 -20.01 -6.03 0.50
C GLN A 51 -19.80 -4.52 0.48
N GLU A 52 -20.66 -3.75 1.14
CA GLU A 52 -20.52 -2.29 1.23
C GLU A 52 -19.24 -1.90 1.97
N LEU A 53 -18.99 -2.50 3.13
CA LEU A 53 -17.82 -2.21 3.93
C LEU A 53 -16.51 -2.65 3.25
N ALA A 54 -16.53 -3.80 2.57
CA ALA A 54 -15.40 -4.27 1.77
C ALA A 54 -15.03 -3.30 0.65
N LYS A 55 -16.01 -2.67 -0.02
CA LYS A 55 -15.74 -1.62 -1.03
C LYS A 55 -15.02 -0.42 -0.41
N THR A 56 -15.48 0.03 0.76
CA THR A 56 -14.84 1.15 1.48
C THR A 56 -13.40 0.82 1.89
N ILE A 57 -13.16 -0.38 2.42
CA ILE A 57 -11.80 -0.83 2.79
C ILE A 57 -10.91 -0.96 1.54
N ALA A 58 -11.43 -1.53 0.45
CA ALA A 58 -10.69 -1.65 -0.81
C ALA A 58 -10.30 -0.29 -1.38
N LYS A 59 -11.22 0.69 -1.35
CA LYS A 59 -10.94 2.08 -1.74
C LYS A 59 -9.81 2.65 -0.88
N ASN A 60 -9.92 2.56 0.44
CA ASN A 60 -8.92 3.05 1.38
C ASN A 60 -7.52 2.44 1.17
N LEU A 61 -7.46 1.13 0.87
CA LEU A 61 -6.22 0.41 0.54
C LEU A 61 -5.63 0.80 -0.82
N SER A 62 -6.44 1.36 -1.71
CA SER A 62 -6.02 1.77 -3.07
C SER A 62 -5.61 3.25 -3.16
N GLU A 63 -5.91 4.06 -2.14
CA GLU A 63 -5.60 5.48 -2.11
C GLU A 63 -4.11 5.74 -1.80
N ASN A 64 -3.56 6.84 -2.34
CA ASN A 64 -2.20 7.33 -2.06
C ASN A 64 -2.09 8.00 -0.68
N ARG A 65 -2.65 7.38 0.35
CA ARG A 65 -2.63 7.86 1.73
C ARG A 65 -1.82 6.92 2.60
N TRP A 66 -1.20 7.48 3.62
CA TRP A 66 -0.46 6.68 4.58
C TRP A 66 -1.42 5.82 5.43
N MET A 67 -1.10 4.53 5.58
CA MET A 67 -1.75 3.60 6.49
C MET A 67 -0.66 2.90 7.32
N SER A 68 -0.87 2.75 8.63
CA SER A 68 0.07 2.00 9.47
C SER A 68 0.13 0.53 9.07
N THR A 69 1.24 -0.15 9.40
CA THR A 69 1.41 -1.60 9.15
C THR A 69 0.26 -2.42 9.74
N GLN A 70 -0.16 -2.09 10.96
CA GLN A 70 -1.30 -2.73 11.64
C GLN A 70 -2.62 -2.51 10.87
N SER A 71 -2.94 -1.26 10.51
CA SER A 71 -4.18 -0.94 9.78
C SER A 71 -4.24 -1.68 8.44
N THR A 72 -3.11 -1.74 7.74
CA THR A 72 -2.97 -2.42 6.46
C THR A 72 -3.14 -3.93 6.61
N ALA A 73 -2.45 -4.55 7.58
CA ALA A 73 -2.51 -5.99 7.83
C ALA A 73 -3.94 -6.46 8.18
N TYR A 74 -4.61 -5.77 9.11
CA TYR A 74 -6.00 -6.09 9.48
C TYR A 74 -6.96 -5.92 8.29
N SER A 75 -6.80 -4.85 7.51
CA SER A 75 -7.62 -4.60 6.33
C SER A 75 -7.47 -5.72 5.29
N LEU A 76 -6.23 -6.16 5.03
CA LEU A 76 -5.96 -7.26 4.11
C LEU A 76 -6.52 -8.60 4.61
N LEU A 77 -6.38 -8.89 5.90
CA LEU A 77 -6.93 -10.10 6.51
C LEU A 77 -8.46 -10.15 6.40
N ALA A 78 -9.14 -9.05 6.73
CA ALA A 78 -10.59 -8.95 6.62
C ALA A 78 -11.07 -9.11 5.17
N MET A 79 -10.36 -8.52 4.22
CA MET A 79 -10.63 -8.70 2.79
C MET A 79 -10.43 -10.14 2.32
N ALA A 80 -9.41 -10.85 2.83
CA ALA A 80 -9.18 -12.26 2.51
C ALA A 80 -10.31 -13.16 3.05
N LYS A 81 -10.76 -12.94 4.30
CA LYS A 81 -11.91 -13.65 4.89
C LYS A 81 -13.20 -13.36 4.11
N PHE A 82 -13.42 -12.09 3.76
CA PHE A 82 -14.54 -11.69 2.92
C PHE A 82 -14.50 -12.37 1.55
N ALA A 83 -13.34 -12.40 0.87
CA ALA A 83 -13.18 -13.09 -0.41
C ALA A 83 -13.46 -14.59 -0.31
N GLY A 84 -13.10 -15.24 0.80
CA GLY A 84 -13.49 -16.63 1.07
C GLY A 84 -14.99 -16.79 1.26
N PHE A 85 -15.64 -15.84 1.95
CA PHE A 85 -17.08 -15.86 2.21
C PHE A 85 -17.94 -15.59 0.97
N ILE A 86 -17.53 -14.66 0.09
CA ILE A 86 -18.22 -14.40 -1.19
C ILE A 86 -17.71 -15.24 -2.35
N GLY A 87 -16.64 -16.00 -2.13
CA GLY A 87 -16.00 -16.87 -3.12
C GLY A 87 -16.88 -18.04 -3.58
N GLY A 88 -16.34 -18.86 -4.47
CA GLY A 88 -17.01 -20.06 -4.98
C GLY A 88 -17.70 -19.91 -6.34
N LYS A 89 -17.81 -18.69 -6.89
CA LYS A 89 -18.22 -18.49 -8.31
C LYS A 89 -17.06 -18.60 -9.30
N GLY A 90 -15.84 -18.49 -8.79
CA GLY A 90 -14.62 -18.48 -9.58
C GLY A 90 -14.47 -17.24 -10.48
N VAL A 91 -13.41 -17.25 -11.27
CA VAL A 91 -13.16 -16.31 -12.36
C VAL A 91 -13.20 -17.10 -13.65
N ASP A 92 -13.98 -16.63 -14.62
CA ASP A 92 -13.92 -17.08 -16.01
C ASP A 92 -13.89 -15.84 -16.90
N ALA A 93 -12.72 -15.56 -17.46
CA ALA A 93 -12.48 -14.40 -18.28
C ALA A 93 -11.48 -14.71 -19.38
N ALA A 94 -11.51 -13.90 -20.44
CA ALA A 94 -10.46 -13.84 -21.43
C ALA A 94 -9.86 -12.44 -21.41
N TYR A 95 -8.54 -12.33 -21.47
CA TYR A 95 -7.87 -11.06 -21.74
C TYR A 95 -7.05 -11.12 -23.02
N THR A 96 -6.90 -9.98 -23.68
CA THR A 96 -6.05 -9.81 -24.85
C THR A 96 -5.07 -8.67 -24.57
N ILE A 97 -3.79 -8.93 -24.75
CA ILE A 97 -2.70 -7.96 -24.58
C ILE A 97 -1.92 -7.92 -25.87
N ASN A 98 -1.85 -6.76 -26.51
CA ASN A 98 -1.12 -6.56 -27.77
C ASN A 98 -1.37 -7.73 -28.76
N ASP A 99 -2.65 -8.03 -29.00
CA ASP A 99 -3.13 -9.09 -29.91
C ASP A 99 -2.98 -10.54 -29.43
N LYS A 100 -2.28 -10.79 -28.31
CA LYS A 100 -2.22 -12.11 -27.69
C LYS A 100 -3.37 -12.33 -26.72
N ARG A 101 -4.25 -13.27 -27.04
CA ARG A 101 -5.38 -13.66 -26.20
C ARG A 101 -5.03 -14.82 -25.27
N GLU A 102 -5.40 -14.70 -24.00
CA GLU A 102 -5.27 -15.75 -23.00
C GLU A 102 -6.59 -15.91 -22.23
N ASN A 103 -6.91 -17.15 -21.88
CA ASN A 103 -8.09 -17.49 -21.09
C ASN A 103 -7.69 -17.76 -19.65
N VAL A 104 -8.54 -17.33 -18.71
CA VAL A 104 -8.38 -17.53 -17.28
C VAL A 104 -9.64 -18.15 -16.74
N SER A 105 -9.53 -19.39 -16.29
CA SER A 105 -10.59 -20.08 -15.56
C SER A 105 -10.05 -20.62 -14.23
N THR A 106 -10.70 -20.27 -13.13
CA THR A 106 -10.37 -20.78 -11.80
C THR A 106 -11.59 -20.71 -10.89
N GLU A 107 -11.70 -21.63 -9.93
CA GLU A 107 -12.73 -21.58 -8.88
C GLU A 107 -12.38 -20.59 -7.75
N LYS A 108 -11.13 -20.12 -7.71
CA LYS A 108 -10.65 -19.16 -6.71
C LYS A 108 -11.26 -17.78 -6.94
N ALA A 109 -11.44 -17.03 -5.85
CA ALA A 109 -11.94 -15.65 -5.90
C ALA A 109 -10.90 -14.64 -6.42
N LEU A 110 -9.62 -15.03 -6.48
CA LEU A 110 -8.51 -14.18 -6.91
C LEU A 110 -7.60 -14.94 -7.87
N VAL A 111 -7.19 -14.25 -8.92
CA VAL A 111 -6.23 -14.72 -9.91
C VAL A 111 -5.29 -13.59 -10.30
N SER A 112 -3.99 -13.90 -10.38
CA SER A 112 -2.95 -12.97 -10.82
C SER A 112 -2.24 -13.54 -12.03
N ARG A 113 -1.86 -12.66 -12.98
CA ARG A 113 -1.13 -12.99 -14.19
C ARG A 113 -0.07 -11.92 -14.43
N ILE A 114 1.13 -12.38 -14.76
CA ILE A 114 2.17 -11.50 -15.28
C ILE A 114 1.81 -11.19 -16.73
N LEU A 115 1.77 -9.90 -17.07
CA LEU A 115 1.42 -9.42 -18.38
C LEU A 115 2.70 -9.16 -19.16
N THR A 116 2.88 -9.84 -20.31
CA THR A 116 3.98 -9.52 -21.22
C THR A 116 3.64 -8.24 -21.97
N ILE A 117 4.44 -7.20 -21.74
CA ILE A 117 4.28 -5.88 -22.36
C ILE A 117 5.38 -5.64 -23.39
N LYS A 118 5.14 -4.68 -24.30
CA LYS A 118 6.15 -4.10 -25.19
C LYS A 118 6.51 -2.70 -24.74
N ASP A 119 7.63 -2.17 -25.23
CA ASP A 119 8.01 -0.78 -24.98
C ASP A 119 6.95 0.19 -25.53
N GLY A 120 6.65 1.22 -24.75
CA GLY A 120 5.64 2.22 -25.06
C GLY A 120 4.21 1.77 -24.77
N ALA A 121 3.29 2.06 -25.70
CA ALA A 121 1.86 1.87 -25.49
C ALA A 121 1.45 0.39 -25.58
N ASN A 122 0.67 -0.06 -24.60
CA ASN A 122 0.12 -1.40 -24.51
C ASN A 122 -1.41 -1.33 -24.46
N SER A 123 -2.10 -2.21 -25.16
CA SER A 123 -3.57 -2.33 -25.10
C SER A 123 -3.97 -3.58 -24.32
N ILE A 124 -4.97 -3.44 -23.46
CA ILE A 124 -5.54 -4.54 -22.68
C ILE A 124 -7.05 -4.55 -22.91
N LEU A 125 -7.56 -5.66 -23.42
CA LEU A 125 -8.99 -5.92 -23.52
C LEU A 125 -9.35 -7.07 -22.58
N LEU A 126 -10.40 -6.92 -21.79
CA LEU A 126 -10.89 -7.97 -20.89
C LEU A 126 -12.36 -8.28 -21.16
N LYS A 127 -12.67 -9.57 -21.31
CA LYS A 127 -14.02 -10.11 -21.42
C LYS A 127 -14.31 -11.00 -20.22
N ASN A 128 -15.33 -10.64 -19.46
CA ASN A 128 -15.91 -11.51 -18.44
C ASN A 128 -16.88 -12.50 -19.11
N ASN A 129 -16.69 -13.80 -18.90
CA ASN A 129 -17.53 -14.83 -19.50
C ASN A 129 -18.67 -15.30 -18.58
N LYS A 130 -18.76 -14.76 -17.36
CA LYS A 130 -19.79 -15.09 -16.37
C LYS A 130 -20.58 -13.85 -15.94
N ASP A 131 -21.72 -14.10 -15.30
CA ASP A 131 -22.61 -13.05 -14.81
C ASP A 131 -22.15 -12.43 -13.47
N ASN A 132 -21.12 -12.97 -12.82
CA ASN A 132 -20.57 -12.36 -11.61
C ASN A 132 -19.66 -11.18 -11.95
N THR A 133 -19.74 -10.12 -11.15
CA THR A 133 -18.85 -8.96 -11.27
C THR A 133 -17.39 -9.34 -11.04
N LEU A 134 -16.52 -8.98 -11.97
CA LEU A 134 -15.07 -9.06 -11.81
C LEU A 134 -14.51 -7.67 -11.55
N PHE A 135 -13.67 -7.55 -10.52
CA PHE A 135 -12.86 -6.37 -10.26
C PHE A 135 -11.45 -6.61 -10.80
N VAL A 136 -10.98 -5.69 -11.65
CA VAL A 136 -9.68 -5.82 -12.33
C VAL A 136 -8.75 -4.74 -11.80
N ARG A 137 -7.52 -5.13 -11.45
CA ARG A 137 -6.44 -4.21 -11.10
C ARG A 137 -5.23 -4.50 -11.98
N VAL A 138 -4.75 -3.47 -12.66
CA VAL A 138 -3.50 -3.52 -13.43
C VAL A 138 -2.43 -2.84 -12.60
N LEU A 139 -1.32 -3.55 -12.36
CA LEU A 139 -0.18 -3.04 -11.63
C LEU A 139 0.99 -2.93 -12.61
N ASN A 140 1.59 -1.75 -12.68
CA ASN A 140 2.83 -1.51 -13.40
C ASN A 140 3.90 -1.08 -12.40
N SER A 141 5.07 -1.69 -12.47
CA SER A 141 6.24 -1.36 -11.68
C SER A 141 7.45 -1.39 -12.60
N GLY A 142 8.29 -0.36 -12.53
CA GLY A 142 9.56 -0.32 -13.22
C GLY A 142 10.59 0.39 -12.37
N ILE A 143 11.86 0.11 -12.64
CA ILE A 143 12.97 0.91 -12.13
C ILE A 143 13.20 2.00 -13.17
N LEU A 144 13.28 3.25 -12.72
CA LEU A 144 13.68 4.33 -13.62
C LEU A 144 15.11 4.05 -14.14
N PRO A 145 15.44 4.43 -15.38
CA PRO A 145 16.82 4.42 -15.83
C PRO A 145 17.71 5.16 -14.81
N VAL A 146 18.93 4.66 -14.60
CA VAL A 146 19.89 5.30 -13.69
C VAL A 146 20.07 6.77 -14.10
N GLY A 147 19.90 7.68 -13.14
CA GLY A 147 20.00 9.12 -13.35
C GLY A 147 18.69 9.81 -13.73
N GLU A 148 17.60 9.07 -13.95
CA GLU A 148 16.25 9.61 -14.17
C GLU A 148 15.37 9.58 -12.91
N GLU A 149 15.93 9.24 -11.75
CA GLU A 149 15.22 9.27 -10.48
C GLU A 149 14.67 10.67 -10.21
N ARG A 150 13.36 10.74 -9.93
CA ARG A 150 12.70 12.00 -9.60
C ARG A 150 12.71 12.20 -8.09
N ALA A 151 13.14 13.37 -7.65
CA ALA A 151 12.99 13.77 -6.25
C ALA A 151 11.50 13.94 -5.93
N GLU A 152 11.00 13.17 -4.95
CA GLU A 152 9.65 13.30 -4.42
C GLU A 152 9.70 13.57 -2.91
N GLN A 153 8.85 14.47 -2.44
CA GLN A 153 8.72 14.81 -1.03
C GLN A 153 7.24 14.78 -0.66
N ARG A 154 6.89 14.06 0.40
CA ARG A 154 5.50 13.99 0.91
C ARG A 154 5.50 14.21 2.41
N ASN A 155 5.15 15.42 2.84
CA ASN A 155 5.08 15.83 4.25
C ASN A 155 6.43 15.82 5.01
N LEU A 156 7.44 15.15 4.46
CA LEU A 156 8.82 15.19 4.89
C LEU A 156 9.66 15.70 3.73
N LYS A 157 10.53 16.66 4.03
CA LYS A 157 11.60 17.10 3.13
C LYS A 157 12.92 16.58 3.67
N ALA A 158 13.70 15.93 2.81
CA ALA A 158 15.07 15.57 3.10
C ALA A 158 16.00 16.39 2.21
N SER A 159 17.10 16.88 2.79
CA SER A 159 18.20 17.48 2.05
C SER A 159 19.52 16.97 2.60
N ILE A 160 20.49 16.79 1.71
CA ILE A 160 21.85 16.36 2.05
C ILE A 160 22.83 17.47 1.67
N ALA A 161 23.78 17.74 2.54
CA ALA A 161 24.92 18.60 2.27
C ALA A 161 26.21 17.86 2.65
N PHE A 162 27.23 17.97 1.81
CA PHE A 162 28.53 17.39 2.09
C PHE A 162 29.46 18.47 2.60
N LYS A 163 30.14 18.20 3.70
CA LYS A 163 31.01 19.16 4.37
C LYS A 163 32.38 18.57 4.66
N GLY A 164 33.43 19.38 4.53
CA GLY A 164 34.76 19.01 5.02
C GLY A 164 34.81 19.03 6.54
N ARG A 165 35.91 18.54 7.12
CA ARG A 165 36.13 18.58 8.59
C ARG A 165 36.13 20.01 9.17
N ASN A 166 36.39 21.00 8.33
CA ASN A 166 36.33 22.43 8.67
C ASN A 166 34.91 23.03 8.58
N GLY A 167 33.89 22.25 8.22
CA GLY A 167 32.50 22.68 8.09
C GLY A 167 32.15 23.35 6.76
N ASN A 168 33.10 23.53 5.86
CA ASN A 168 32.85 24.11 4.53
C ASN A 168 32.15 23.10 3.62
N THR A 169 31.21 23.56 2.80
CA THR A 169 30.54 22.74 1.79
C THR A 169 31.56 22.20 0.78
N LEU A 170 31.42 20.92 0.44
CA LEU A 170 32.23 20.23 -0.57
C LEU A 170 31.35 19.87 -1.78
N ASP A 171 31.94 20.03 -2.97
CA ASP A 171 31.39 19.41 -4.18
C ASP A 171 31.90 17.97 -4.26
N ILE A 172 30.96 17.02 -4.24
CA ILE A 172 31.28 15.60 -4.25
C ILE A 172 31.64 15.06 -5.64
N SER A 173 31.40 15.84 -6.69
CA SER A 173 31.75 15.45 -8.07
C SER A 173 33.27 15.50 -8.34
N GLU A 174 34.03 16.19 -7.49
CA GLU A 174 35.49 16.42 -7.63
C GLU A 174 36.30 15.88 -6.43
N LEU A 175 35.75 14.95 -5.64
CA LEU A 175 36.41 14.44 -4.44
C LEU A 175 37.70 13.66 -4.76
N GLN A 176 38.79 14.04 -4.09
CA GLN A 176 40.03 13.26 -4.11
C GLN A 176 39.90 12.02 -3.21
N GLN A 177 40.46 10.89 -3.65
CA GLN A 177 40.49 9.66 -2.86
C GLN A 177 41.19 9.87 -1.50
N GLY A 178 40.61 9.30 -0.45
CA GLY A 178 41.12 9.46 0.92
C GLY A 178 40.70 10.76 1.62
N THR A 179 39.83 11.57 0.98
CA THR A 179 39.26 12.75 1.62
C THR A 179 38.22 12.36 2.66
N ASP A 180 38.42 12.78 3.92
CA ASP A 180 37.42 12.70 4.97
C ASP A 180 36.38 13.82 4.80
N PHE A 181 35.09 13.46 4.80
CA PHE A 181 33.98 14.41 4.76
C PHE A 181 32.77 13.91 5.56
N ILE A 182 31.82 14.81 5.80
CA ILE A 182 30.60 14.58 6.54
C ILE A 182 29.41 14.72 5.58
N ALA A 183 28.55 13.71 5.55
CA ALA A 183 27.24 13.79 4.92
C ALA A 183 26.20 14.27 5.95
N GLU A 184 25.84 15.55 5.90
CA GLU A 184 24.83 16.13 6.79
C GLU A 184 23.45 15.98 6.14
N VAL A 185 22.62 15.11 6.73
CA VAL A 185 21.23 14.91 6.29
C VAL A 185 20.28 15.67 7.19
N THR A 186 19.55 16.62 6.62
CA THR A 186 18.49 17.36 7.30
C THR A 186 17.13 16.81 6.88
N VAL A 187 16.32 16.39 7.86
CA VAL A 187 14.93 15.95 7.66
C VAL A 187 14.00 16.98 8.30
N THR A 188 13.15 17.60 7.49
CA THR A 188 12.17 18.59 7.93
C THR A 188 10.77 18.02 7.88
N ASN A 189 10.09 18.01 9.02
CA ASN A 189 8.66 17.77 9.09
C ASN A 189 7.90 19.01 8.59
N GLN A 190 7.15 18.83 7.49
CA GLN A 190 6.37 19.91 6.88
C GLN A 190 4.91 19.92 7.36
N LYS A 191 4.53 19.03 8.29
CA LYS A 191 3.22 19.04 8.91
C LYS A 191 3.18 19.97 10.12
N GLY A 192 1.98 20.46 10.44
CA GLY A 192 1.70 21.20 11.68
C GLY A 192 1.57 20.33 12.94
N GLU A 193 2.01 19.08 12.89
CA GLU A 193 1.93 18.12 14.01
C GLU A 193 3.26 17.40 14.20
N ALA A 194 3.59 17.03 15.43
CA ALA A 194 4.81 16.27 15.71
C ALA A 194 4.74 14.87 15.08
N LEU A 195 5.77 14.52 14.31
CA LEU A 195 5.94 13.17 13.78
C LEU A 195 6.76 12.32 14.75
N LYS A 196 6.34 11.07 14.95
CA LYS A 196 7.08 10.05 15.71
C LYS A 196 7.44 8.90 14.75
N ASP A 197 8.38 8.06 15.17
CA ASP A 197 8.76 6.82 14.47
C ASP A 197 9.28 7.02 13.03
N VAL A 198 10.14 8.03 12.83
CA VAL A 198 10.81 8.30 11.55
C VAL A 198 11.99 7.35 11.37
N ALA A 199 12.04 6.67 10.22
CA ALA A 199 13.22 5.95 9.76
C ALA A 199 13.86 6.70 8.59
N LEU A 200 15.19 6.80 8.61
CA LEU A 200 16.00 7.36 7.52
C LEU A 200 16.82 6.24 6.89
N THR A 201 16.79 6.13 5.57
CA THR A 201 17.64 5.23 4.80
C THR A 201 18.42 6.05 3.79
N GLY A 202 19.73 5.88 3.77
CA GLY A 202 20.63 6.48 2.79
C GLY A 202 21.34 5.38 2.01
N ILE A 203 21.50 5.61 0.70
CA ILE A 203 22.33 4.78 -0.16
C ILE A 203 23.57 5.61 -0.49
N PHE A 204 24.76 5.05 -0.29
CA PHE A 204 26.03 5.71 -0.58
C PHE A 204 26.72 5.06 -1.78
N PRO A 205 27.49 5.82 -2.58
CA PRO A 205 28.31 5.27 -3.65
C PRO A 205 29.28 4.21 -3.14
N GLY A 206 29.55 3.17 -3.95
CA GLY A 206 30.39 2.03 -3.55
C GLY A 206 31.87 2.34 -3.26
N GLY A 207 32.34 3.57 -3.51
CA GLY A 207 33.69 4.04 -3.16
C GLY A 207 33.77 4.82 -1.85
N TRP A 208 32.66 4.94 -1.12
CA TRP A 208 32.60 5.67 0.14
C TRP A 208 32.54 4.68 1.30
N GLU A 209 33.33 4.94 2.34
CA GLU A 209 33.34 4.15 3.57
C GLU A 209 32.70 4.93 4.71
N ILE A 210 31.78 4.29 5.42
CA ILE A 210 31.13 4.88 6.58
C ILE A 210 32.06 4.67 7.78
N VAL A 211 32.54 5.78 8.34
CA VAL A 211 33.24 5.77 9.62
C VAL A 211 32.20 5.63 10.73
N ASN A 212 32.20 4.47 11.39
CA ASN A 212 31.33 4.22 12.55
C ASN A 212 32.08 4.66 13.81
N THR A 213 31.70 5.80 14.36
CA THR A 213 32.25 6.38 15.61
C THR A 213 31.15 6.62 16.62
#